data_AF-A0A1J4S7N3-F1
#
_entry.id   AF-A0A1J4S7N3-F1
#
_cell.length_a   1.000
_cell.length_b   1.000
_cell.length_c   1.000
_cell.angle_alpha   90.00
_cell.angle_beta   90.00
_cell.angle_gamma   90.00
#
_symmetry.space_group_name_H-M   'P 1'
#
loop_
_entity.id
_entity.type
_entity.pdbx_description
1 polymer ?
#
loop_
_entity_poly.entity_id
_entity_poly.type
_entity_poly.pdbx_seq_one_letter_code
_entity_poly.pdbx_strand_id
1 'polypeptide(L)'
;MASKSKKPSKRPILIFLLILGLLLPHFLSSNQKITQAKEQATLAILTPRSHPGAGEDWAVSFETQGTADLTITPMDGATIDDLEFVGMKCSEEEVIPEIREGDVLFFPNWTCDDIGTVTHLVNVAGKHTLKFQFGDKTAYAYNNPDVETLRPNVAGDEENLSYGISGAGNHWQDVDEAIADDETTKVRNDTDYNNFQRDLYGIENSSGSGTINSVTIYARVRQGIANGDFLKIVLKTGGTVYESTKSITGSWVNYSHEWTSNHGGGS
;
A
#
# COMPACT_ATOMS: atom_id res chain seq x y z
N MET A 1 -58.98 -102.28 29.27
CA MET A 1 -58.87 -102.25 30.75
C MET A 1 -58.46 -100.86 31.16
N ALA A 2 -59.33 -100.17 31.93
CA ALA A 2 -59.14 -98.90 32.68
C ALA A 2 -58.54 -97.69 31.93
N SER A 3 -59.03 -96.46 31.98
CA SER A 3 -59.99 -95.81 32.87
C SER A 3 -60.27 -94.39 32.31
N LYS A 4 -61.56 -94.05 32.20
CA LYS A 4 -62.24 -92.75 32.47
C LYS A 4 -61.61 -91.46 31.90
N SER A 5 -62.24 -90.76 30.96
CA SER A 5 -63.44 -89.91 31.12
C SER A 5 -63.23 -88.67 32.00
N LYS A 6 -63.09 -87.48 31.40
CA LYS A 6 -64.14 -86.42 31.40
C LYS A 6 -63.74 -85.17 30.60
N LYS A 7 -64.80 -84.54 30.08
CA LYS A 7 -64.94 -83.50 29.05
C LYS A 7 -64.73 -82.04 29.57
N PRO A 8 -64.79 -81.00 28.69
CA PRO A 8 -64.19 -79.67 28.83
C PRO A 8 -65.09 -78.63 29.51
N SER A 9 -64.59 -77.42 29.79
CA SER A 9 -65.41 -76.30 30.25
C SER A 9 -64.84 -74.91 29.91
N LYS A 10 -65.75 -73.98 29.64
CA LYS A 10 -65.62 -72.66 29.00
C LYS A 10 -65.40 -71.51 30.02
N ARG A 11 -64.74 -70.43 29.54
CA ARG A 11 -64.76 -68.96 29.84
C ARG A 11 -65.78 -68.46 30.91
N PRO A 12 -65.54 -67.40 31.72
CA PRO A 12 -65.35 -65.99 31.27
C PRO A 12 -64.53 -65.05 32.21
N ILE A 13 -64.28 -63.79 31.80
CA ILE A 13 -64.61 -62.53 32.52
C ILE A 13 -63.92 -61.33 31.85
N LEU A 14 -64.76 -60.33 31.60
CA LEU A 14 -64.53 -59.04 30.98
C LEU A 14 -64.19 -58.03 32.08
N ILE A 15 -63.11 -57.24 31.95
CA ILE A 15 -62.96 -55.97 32.68
C ILE A 15 -62.60 -54.88 31.66
N PHE A 16 -63.44 -53.86 31.65
CA PHE A 16 -63.41 -52.67 30.81
C PHE A 16 -62.78 -51.54 31.61
N LEU A 17 -61.73 -50.88 31.11
CA LEU A 17 -61.31 -49.54 31.54
C LEU A 17 -60.60 -48.80 30.37
N LEU A 18 -61.42 -48.05 29.64
CA LEU A 18 -61.20 -46.74 29.00
C LEU A 18 -60.31 -45.83 29.91
N ILE A 19 -59.38 -44.94 29.49
CA ILE A 19 -59.25 -43.99 28.37
C ILE A 19 -57.76 -43.56 28.29
N LEU A 20 -57.27 -43.16 27.10
CA LEU A 20 -56.62 -41.86 26.80
C LEU A 20 -55.34 -41.95 25.95
N GLY A 21 -55.38 -41.30 24.78
CA GLY A 21 -54.18 -40.75 24.15
C GLY A 21 -53.74 -41.42 22.85
N LEU A 22 -54.47 -41.11 21.77
CA LEU A 22 -53.91 -41.03 20.42
C LEU A 22 -52.51 -40.37 20.43
N LEU A 23 -51.56 -40.95 19.70
CA LEU A 23 -50.90 -40.32 18.54
C LEU A 23 -49.70 -41.17 18.12
N LEU A 24 -49.80 -41.75 16.93
CA LEU A 24 -48.65 -42.12 16.11
C LEU A 24 -47.61 -41.00 16.20
N PRO A 25 -46.30 -41.29 16.33
CA PRO A 25 -45.31 -40.31 15.97
C PRO A 25 -45.47 -40.11 14.47
N HIS A 26 -46.26 -39.08 14.13
CA HIS A 26 -46.11 -38.37 12.90
C HIS A 26 -44.62 -38.04 12.89
N PHE A 27 -43.89 -38.56 11.92
CA PHE A 27 -42.65 -37.95 11.51
C PHE A 27 -43.01 -36.49 11.23
N LEU A 28 -42.84 -35.65 12.25
CA LEU A 28 -42.70 -34.23 12.10
C LEU A 28 -41.47 -34.13 11.22
N SER A 29 -41.70 -33.94 9.92
CA SER A 29 -40.76 -33.22 9.08
C SER A 29 -40.43 -31.96 9.86
N SER A 30 -39.30 -31.99 10.57
CA SER A 30 -38.72 -30.80 11.12
C SER A 30 -38.59 -29.86 9.95
N ASN A 31 -39.40 -28.81 9.93
CA ASN A 31 -39.09 -27.63 9.16
C ASN A 31 -37.78 -27.10 9.75
N GLN A 32 -36.65 -27.65 9.32
CA GLN A 32 -35.48 -26.82 9.13
C GLN A 32 -35.90 -25.79 8.11
N LYS A 33 -36.45 -24.66 8.60
CA LYS A 33 -36.12 -23.39 7.99
C LYS A 33 -34.60 -23.36 7.99
N ILE A 34 -34.02 -23.77 6.87
CA ILE A 34 -32.67 -23.38 6.51
C ILE A 34 -32.80 -21.87 6.36
N THR A 35 -32.62 -21.15 7.46
CA THR A 35 -32.17 -19.78 7.40
C THR A 35 -30.79 -19.91 6.77
N GLN A 36 -30.71 -19.85 5.45
CA GLN A 36 -29.47 -19.43 4.82
C GLN A 36 -29.15 -18.10 5.49
N ALA A 37 -28.09 -18.08 6.30
CA ALA A 37 -27.48 -16.81 6.62
C ALA A 37 -27.17 -16.20 5.26
N LYS A 38 -27.83 -15.08 4.94
CA LYS A 38 -27.48 -14.28 3.77
C LYS A 38 -26.00 -14.00 3.96
N GLU A 39 -25.15 -14.64 3.15
CA GLU A 39 -23.73 -14.41 3.19
C GLU A 39 -23.53 -12.91 3.00
N GLN A 40 -23.05 -12.27 4.05
CA GLN A 40 -23.04 -10.82 4.10
C GLN A 40 -21.93 -10.36 3.18
N ALA A 41 -22.28 -9.60 2.14
CA ALA A 41 -21.27 -9.06 1.24
C ALA A 41 -20.22 -8.26 2.03
N THR A 42 -18.95 -8.52 1.77
CA THR A 42 -17.83 -7.79 2.39
C THR A 42 -16.96 -7.13 1.31
N LEU A 43 -16.26 -6.08 1.70
CA LEU A 43 -15.29 -5.37 0.89
C LEU A 43 -14.11 -4.98 1.79
N ALA A 44 -12.89 -5.33 1.37
CA ALA A 44 -11.66 -4.92 2.04
C ALA A 44 -10.65 -4.43 0.99
N ILE A 45 -10.08 -3.24 1.19
CA ILE A 45 -8.97 -2.76 0.38
C ILE A 45 -7.69 -3.25 1.04
N LEU A 46 -6.91 -4.05 0.32
CA LEU A 46 -5.65 -4.62 0.80
C LEU A 46 -4.49 -3.63 0.71
N THR A 47 -4.54 -2.74 -0.29
CA THR A 47 -3.58 -1.65 -0.49
C THR A 47 -4.27 -0.29 -0.33
N PRO A 48 -4.74 0.07 0.88
CA PRO A 48 -5.53 1.29 1.09
C PRO A 48 -4.72 2.57 0.84
N ARG A 49 -3.39 2.49 0.86
CA ARG A 49 -2.49 3.60 0.55
C ARG A 49 -1.28 3.11 -0.24
N SER A 50 -0.91 3.86 -1.26
CA SER A 50 0.32 3.70 -2.04
C SER A 50 0.76 5.05 -2.59
N HIS A 51 1.94 5.13 -3.21
CA HIS A 51 2.50 6.41 -3.65
C HIS A 51 3.14 6.41 -5.06
N PRO A 52 2.50 5.82 -6.08
CA PRO A 52 3.02 5.89 -7.46
C PRO A 52 3.08 7.33 -7.96
N GLY A 53 4.21 7.68 -8.57
CA GLY A 53 4.48 8.96 -9.21
C GLY A 53 4.01 9.01 -10.67
N ALA A 54 4.28 10.12 -11.34
CA ALA A 54 3.92 10.30 -12.75
C ALA A 54 4.64 9.27 -13.65
N GLY A 55 3.90 8.63 -14.54
CA GLY A 55 4.38 7.57 -15.43
C GLY A 55 4.38 6.16 -14.81
N GLU A 56 3.97 6.02 -13.54
CA GLU A 56 3.90 4.72 -12.86
C GLU A 56 2.47 4.17 -12.80
N ASP A 57 2.35 2.86 -12.72
CA ASP A 57 1.07 2.18 -12.52
C ASP A 57 0.67 2.21 -11.04
N TRP A 58 -0.51 2.76 -10.78
CA TRP A 58 -1.21 2.63 -9.53
C TRP A 58 -2.12 1.40 -9.51
N ALA A 59 -1.63 0.30 -8.93
CA ALA A 59 -2.40 -0.90 -8.67
C ALA A 59 -3.03 -0.88 -7.27
N VAL A 60 -4.35 -1.10 -7.20
CA VAL A 60 -5.10 -1.26 -5.95
C VAL A 60 -5.67 -2.66 -5.87
N SER A 61 -5.22 -3.43 -4.87
CA SER A 61 -5.72 -4.78 -4.58
C SER A 61 -6.83 -4.75 -3.52
N PHE A 62 -7.86 -5.56 -3.71
CA PHE A 62 -9.01 -5.65 -2.82
C PHE A 62 -9.64 -7.05 -2.82
N GLU A 63 -10.40 -7.35 -1.78
CA GLU A 63 -11.17 -8.59 -1.63
C GLU A 63 -12.65 -8.27 -1.47
N THR A 64 -13.48 -9.13 -2.07
CA THR A 64 -14.94 -9.13 -1.92
C THR A 64 -15.42 -10.52 -1.53
N GLN A 65 -16.47 -10.62 -0.71
CA GLN A 65 -17.17 -11.90 -0.49
C GLN A 65 -18.62 -11.79 -0.96
N GLY A 66 -19.12 -12.83 -1.63
CA GLY A 66 -20.46 -12.86 -2.21
C GLY A 66 -20.55 -12.21 -3.59
N THR A 67 -21.78 -11.87 -4.01
CA THR A 67 -22.07 -11.29 -5.32
C THR A 67 -22.89 -10.01 -5.16
N ALA A 68 -22.42 -8.91 -5.74
CA ALA A 68 -23.10 -7.63 -5.80
C ALA A 68 -22.50 -6.75 -6.90
N ASP A 69 -23.12 -5.62 -7.23
CA ASP A 69 -22.50 -4.65 -8.12
C ASP A 69 -21.27 -4.02 -7.46
N LEU A 70 -20.17 -3.92 -8.21
CA LEU A 70 -18.97 -3.17 -7.82
C LEU A 70 -18.89 -1.88 -8.63
N THR A 71 -18.68 -0.76 -7.95
CA THR A 71 -18.43 0.54 -8.56
C THR A 71 -17.15 1.12 -8.00
N ILE A 72 -16.25 1.58 -8.88
CA ILE A 72 -15.03 2.30 -8.51
C ILE A 72 -15.15 3.72 -9.05
N THR A 73 -15.03 4.71 -8.17
CA THR A 73 -15.30 6.12 -8.48
C THR A 73 -14.10 6.99 -8.13
N PRO A 74 -13.50 7.71 -9.10
CA PRO A 74 -12.67 8.87 -8.83
C PRO A 74 -13.42 9.89 -7.96
N MET A 75 -12.80 10.37 -6.88
CA MET A 75 -13.51 11.19 -5.89
C MET A 75 -13.42 12.70 -6.15
N ASP A 76 -12.53 13.15 -7.03
CA ASP A 76 -12.34 14.55 -7.40
C ASP A 76 -11.87 14.71 -8.85
N GLY A 77 -11.87 15.95 -9.35
CA GLY A 77 -11.47 16.27 -10.72
C GLY A 77 -10.01 15.93 -11.01
N ALA A 78 -9.10 16.12 -10.05
CA ALA A 78 -7.69 15.75 -10.22
C ALA A 78 -7.55 14.24 -10.44
N THR A 79 -8.24 13.41 -9.64
CA THR A 79 -8.24 11.96 -9.80
C THR A 79 -8.77 11.53 -11.17
N ILE A 80 -9.75 12.25 -11.73
CA ILE A 80 -10.28 11.98 -13.07
C ILE A 80 -9.27 12.40 -14.15
N ASP A 81 -8.75 13.61 -14.06
CA ASP A 81 -7.89 14.20 -15.09
C ASP A 81 -6.49 13.55 -15.13
N ASP A 82 -6.00 13.10 -13.97
CA ASP A 82 -4.61 12.68 -13.79
C ASP A 82 -4.42 11.16 -13.81
N LEU A 83 -5.50 10.36 -13.82
CA LEU A 83 -5.42 8.90 -13.89
C LEU A 83 -6.02 8.36 -15.18
N GLU A 84 -5.35 7.40 -15.80
CA GLU A 84 -5.87 6.66 -16.94
C GLU A 84 -6.11 5.21 -16.55
N PHE A 85 -7.33 4.70 -16.73
CA PHE A 85 -7.64 3.30 -16.47
C PHE A 85 -6.85 2.38 -17.42
N VAL A 86 -6.06 1.47 -16.85
CA VAL A 86 -5.24 0.51 -17.61
C VAL A 86 -5.93 -0.85 -17.68
N GLY A 87 -6.49 -1.32 -16.57
CA GLY A 87 -7.12 -2.64 -16.54
C GLY A 87 -7.64 -3.05 -15.18
N MET A 88 -8.44 -4.11 -15.18
CA MET A 88 -8.99 -4.74 -13.98
C MET A 88 -8.79 -6.25 -14.08
N LYS A 89 -8.39 -6.89 -12.99
CA LYS A 89 -8.24 -8.35 -12.91
C LYS A 89 -8.93 -8.93 -11.68
N CYS A 90 -9.47 -10.14 -11.81
CA CYS A 90 -9.75 -11.03 -10.69
C CYS A 90 -8.75 -12.18 -10.78
N SER A 91 -7.84 -12.29 -9.81
CA SER A 91 -6.67 -13.19 -9.92
C SER A 91 -5.85 -12.85 -11.18
N GLU A 92 -5.70 -13.80 -12.13
CA GLU A 92 -5.03 -13.56 -13.42
C GLU A 92 -5.99 -13.18 -14.56
N GLU A 93 -7.30 -13.31 -14.37
CA GLU A 93 -8.31 -13.08 -15.41
C GLU A 93 -8.64 -11.60 -15.53
N GLU A 94 -8.56 -11.07 -16.75
CA GLU A 94 -8.93 -9.69 -17.06
C GLU A 94 -10.46 -9.53 -17.09
N VAL A 95 -10.95 -8.45 -16.48
CA VAL A 95 -12.38 -8.11 -16.43
C VAL A 95 -12.58 -6.72 -17.02
N ILE A 96 -13.58 -6.58 -17.89
CA ILE A 96 -13.86 -5.32 -18.58
C ILE A 96 -15.01 -4.60 -17.86
N PRO A 97 -14.83 -3.34 -17.40
CA PRO A 97 -15.91 -2.55 -16.84
C PRO A 97 -16.83 -1.93 -17.89
N GLU A 98 -18.03 -1.54 -17.45
CA GLU A 98 -18.74 -0.42 -18.06
C GLU A 98 -18.11 0.89 -17.56
N ILE A 99 -17.52 1.68 -18.46
CA ILE A 99 -16.99 3.02 -18.12
C ILE A 99 -18.12 4.05 -18.28
N ARG A 100 -18.41 4.80 -17.23
CA ARG A 100 -19.46 5.83 -17.16
C ARG A 100 -18.85 7.22 -17.05
N GLU A 101 -19.70 8.25 -17.11
CA GLU A 101 -19.28 9.65 -16.96
C GLU A 101 -18.46 9.87 -15.68
N GLY A 102 -17.37 10.63 -15.79
CA GLY A 102 -16.41 10.86 -14.71
C GLY A 102 -15.52 9.65 -14.41
N ASP A 103 -15.23 8.84 -15.42
CA ASP A 103 -14.40 7.63 -15.37
C ASP A 103 -14.78 6.65 -14.26
N VAL A 104 -16.10 6.57 -14.00
CA VAL A 104 -16.65 5.60 -13.05
C VAL A 104 -16.64 4.22 -13.69
N LEU A 105 -15.93 3.29 -13.07
CA LEU A 105 -15.87 1.89 -13.49
C LEU A 105 -17.01 1.12 -12.81
N PHE A 106 -17.88 0.49 -13.60
CA PHE A 106 -18.99 -0.30 -13.10
C PHE A 106 -18.91 -1.75 -13.55
N PHE A 107 -19.02 -2.67 -12.59
CA PHE A 107 -19.02 -4.11 -12.81
C PHE A 107 -20.31 -4.71 -12.23
N PRO A 108 -21.29 -5.07 -13.10
CA PRO A 108 -22.55 -5.64 -12.63
C PRO A 108 -22.35 -7.06 -12.09
N ASN A 109 -23.03 -7.39 -10.99
CA ASN A 109 -22.97 -8.71 -10.36
C ASN A 109 -21.53 -9.23 -10.18
N TRP A 110 -20.62 -8.34 -9.76
CA TRP A 110 -19.23 -8.67 -9.47
C TRP A 110 -19.16 -9.84 -8.48
N THR A 111 -18.30 -10.80 -8.81
CA THR A 111 -17.91 -11.90 -7.95
C THR A 111 -16.46 -12.23 -8.27
N CYS A 112 -15.65 -12.39 -7.24
CA CYS A 112 -14.25 -12.77 -7.35
C CYS A 112 -13.90 -13.53 -6.08
N ASP A 113 -13.59 -14.81 -6.23
CA ASP A 113 -13.21 -15.71 -5.12
C ASP A 113 -11.73 -15.53 -4.71
N ASP A 114 -11.03 -14.60 -5.38
CA ASP A 114 -9.62 -14.27 -5.24
C ASP A 114 -9.44 -12.75 -5.07
N ILE A 115 -8.21 -12.27 -5.14
CA ILE A 115 -7.88 -10.84 -5.08
C ILE A 115 -8.26 -10.15 -6.40
N GLY A 116 -9.09 -9.11 -6.31
CA GLY A 116 -9.32 -8.16 -7.37
C GLY A 116 -8.20 -7.11 -7.41
N THR A 117 -7.71 -6.74 -8.59
CA THR A 117 -6.73 -5.66 -8.76
C THR A 117 -7.16 -4.72 -9.88
N VAL A 118 -7.36 -3.44 -9.55
CA VAL A 118 -7.58 -2.36 -10.52
C VAL A 118 -6.28 -1.59 -10.72
N THR A 119 -5.93 -1.28 -11.96
CA THR A 119 -4.70 -0.54 -12.29
C THR A 119 -5.04 0.71 -13.08
N HIS A 120 -4.45 1.83 -12.67
CA HIS A 120 -4.46 3.10 -13.41
C HIS A 120 -3.03 3.56 -13.67
N LEU A 121 -2.75 4.15 -14.83
CA LEU A 121 -1.53 4.91 -15.07
C LEU A 121 -1.68 6.28 -14.42
N VAL A 122 -0.67 6.71 -13.65
CA VAL A 122 -0.63 8.04 -13.05
C VAL A 122 -0.01 9.01 -14.05
N ASN A 123 -0.81 9.84 -14.71
CA ASN A 123 -0.31 10.84 -15.67
C ASN A 123 0.33 12.04 -14.97
N VAL A 124 -0.20 12.43 -13.82
CA VAL A 124 0.33 13.52 -12.99
C VAL A 124 0.49 13.04 -11.55
N ALA A 125 1.69 13.21 -11.01
CA ALA A 125 1.97 12.91 -9.61
C ALA A 125 1.14 13.83 -8.72
N GLY A 126 0.33 13.23 -7.84
CA GLY A 126 -0.61 13.98 -7.03
C GLY A 126 -1.38 13.08 -6.08
N LYS A 127 -2.19 13.71 -5.22
CA LYS A 127 -3.08 12.99 -4.32
C LYS A 127 -4.30 12.56 -5.11
N HIS A 128 -4.52 11.25 -5.21
CA HIS A 128 -5.65 10.65 -5.92
C HIS A 128 -6.44 9.75 -5.00
N THR A 129 -7.76 9.77 -5.11
CA THR A 129 -8.65 8.98 -4.26
C THR A 129 -9.66 8.20 -5.07
N LEU A 130 -9.63 6.88 -4.95
CA LEU A 130 -10.65 5.98 -5.50
C LEU A 130 -11.57 5.50 -4.38
N LYS A 131 -12.87 5.65 -4.58
CA LYS A 131 -13.91 5.04 -3.74
C LYS A 131 -14.39 3.74 -4.38
N PHE A 132 -14.35 2.67 -3.60
CA PHE A 132 -14.89 1.37 -3.95
C PHE A 132 -16.24 1.20 -3.26
N GLN A 133 -17.26 0.82 -4.03
CA GLN A 133 -18.56 0.47 -3.51
C GLN A 133 -18.98 -0.91 -4.01
N PHE A 134 -19.20 -1.85 -3.09
CA PHE A 134 -19.63 -3.21 -3.39
C PHE A 134 -20.95 -3.50 -2.66
N GLY A 135 -22.06 -3.49 -3.39
CA GLY A 135 -23.40 -3.50 -2.80
C GLY A 135 -23.60 -2.31 -1.84
N ASP A 136 -23.77 -2.61 -0.54
CA ASP A 136 -23.93 -1.61 0.54
C ASP A 136 -22.61 -1.25 1.25
N LYS A 137 -21.48 -1.83 0.84
CA LYS A 137 -20.16 -1.60 1.46
C LYS A 137 -19.39 -0.54 0.69
N THR A 138 -18.66 0.29 1.42
CA THR A 138 -17.80 1.34 0.86
C THR A 138 -16.42 1.28 1.49
N ALA A 139 -15.37 1.44 0.69
CA ALA A 139 -14.00 1.60 1.12
C ALA A 139 -13.23 2.53 0.17
N TYR A 140 -12.01 2.91 0.54
CA TYR A 140 -11.21 3.90 -0.20
C TYR A 140 -9.77 3.45 -0.38
N ALA A 141 -9.18 3.84 -1.50
CA ALA A 141 -7.74 3.73 -1.76
C ALA A 141 -7.16 5.11 -2.09
N TYR A 142 -5.95 5.38 -1.62
CA TYR A 142 -5.28 6.67 -1.75
C TYR A 142 -3.93 6.50 -2.45
N ASN A 143 -3.74 7.18 -3.59
CA ASN A 143 -2.42 7.53 -4.06
C ASN A 143 -2.01 8.83 -3.37
N ASN A 144 -0.91 8.84 -2.63
CA ASN A 144 -0.46 10.04 -1.95
C ASN A 144 1.07 10.13 -1.96
N PRO A 145 1.71 10.57 -3.06
CA PRO A 145 3.13 10.83 -3.10
C PRO A 145 3.47 12.02 -2.20
N ASP A 146 3.40 11.80 -0.88
CA ASP A 146 3.90 12.72 0.12
C ASP A 146 5.42 12.69 0.03
N VAL A 147 6.00 13.87 -0.21
CA VAL A 147 7.45 14.05 -0.22
C VAL A 147 7.84 14.65 1.13
N GLU A 148 8.66 13.94 1.89
CA GLU A 148 9.31 14.47 3.07
C GLU A 148 10.68 15.03 2.69
N THR A 149 10.95 16.29 3.05
CA THR A 149 12.26 16.91 2.84
C THR A 149 13.00 16.98 4.17
N LEU A 150 14.04 16.17 4.29
CA LEU A 150 14.94 16.15 5.44
C LEU A 150 16.23 16.91 5.11
N ARG A 151 16.87 17.48 6.14
CA ARG A 151 18.12 18.24 6.01
C ARG A 151 19.18 17.69 6.95
N PRO A 152 20.48 17.86 6.62
CA PRO A 152 21.55 17.66 7.57
C PRO A 152 21.25 18.38 8.88
N ASN A 153 21.42 17.72 10.02
CA ASN A 153 21.13 18.32 11.33
C ASN A 153 22.11 17.90 12.44
N VAL A 154 23.03 17.00 12.10
CA VAL A 154 24.06 16.50 13.01
C VAL A 154 25.25 15.99 12.19
N ALA A 155 26.42 15.93 12.84
CA ALA A 155 27.58 15.23 12.32
C ALA A 155 27.20 13.80 11.92
N GLY A 156 27.64 13.36 10.74
CA GLY A 156 27.50 11.96 10.35
C GLY A 156 28.83 11.23 10.47
N ASP A 157 29.00 10.18 9.67
CA ASP A 157 30.09 9.22 9.85
C ASP A 157 31.44 9.67 9.26
N GLU A 158 31.43 10.65 8.36
CA GLU A 158 32.62 11.08 7.63
C GLU A 158 32.66 12.60 7.51
N GLU A 159 33.82 13.18 7.82
CA GLU A 159 34.10 14.61 7.79
C GLU A 159 35.49 14.82 7.17
N ASN A 160 35.62 14.45 5.89
CA ASN A 160 36.89 14.43 5.17
C ASN A 160 37.07 15.60 4.21
N LEU A 161 36.03 16.41 3.95
CA LEU A 161 36.18 17.65 3.20
C LEU A 161 37.15 18.57 3.95
N SER A 162 38.09 19.15 3.21
CA SER A 162 39.18 19.92 3.81
C SER A 162 38.77 21.28 4.40
N TYR A 163 37.56 21.75 4.11
CA TYR A 163 37.11 23.09 4.49
C TYR A 163 35.59 23.15 4.73
N GLY A 164 35.21 23.78 5.84
CA GLY A 164 33.86 24.26 6.16
C GLY A 164 33.94 25.61 6.90
N ILE A 165 32.97 26.49 6.68
CA ILE A 165 32.98 27.88 7.17
C ILE A 165 32.64 27.98 8.66
N SER A 166 31.67 27.20 9.12
CA SER A 166 31.12 27.30 10.48
C SER A 166 32.11 26.95 11.59
N GLY A 167 33.25 26.33 11.27
CA GLY A 167 34.35 26.06 12.20
C GLY A 167 34.01 25.08 13.34
N ALA A 168 32.87 24.39 13.27
CA ALA A 168 32.38 23.52 14.33
C ALA A 168 33.04 22.14 14.37
N GLY A 169 33.97 21.86 13.46
CA GLY A 169 34.62 20.54 13.35
C GLY A 169 33.66 19.44 12.88
N ASN A 170 32.46 19.81 12.46
CA ASN A 170 31.47 19.01 11.77
C ASN A 170 30.79 19.91 10.74
N HIS A 171 30.73 19.52 9.46
CA HIS A 171 30.35 20.46 8.39
C HIS A 171 28.85 20.50 8.07
N TRP A 172 28.00 19.83 8.85
CA TRP A 172 26.56 19.73 8.54
C TRP A 172 25.84 21.07 8.61
N GLN A 173 26.27 21.99 9.50
CA GLN A 173 25.73 23.36 9.62
C GLN A 173 26.05 24.23 8.41
N ASP A 174 27.04 23.84 7.60
CA ASP A 174 27.39 24.55 6.38
C ASP A 174 26.56 24.08 5.17
N VAL A 175 25.63 23.13 5.37
CA VAL A 175 24.81 22.51 4.32
C VAL A 175 23.37 22.19 4.77
N ASP A 176 22.91 22.69 5.91
CA ASP A 176 21.56 22.46 6.46
C ASP A 176 20.52 23.50 5.99
N GLU A 177 20.90 24.34 5.03
CA GLU A 177 20.14 25.52 4.66
C GLU A 177 18.75 25.20 4.08
N ALA A 178 17.71 25.91 4.57
CA ALA A 178 16.39 25.87 3.96
C ALA A 178 16.30 26.69 2.67
N ILE A 179 17.06 27.79 2.62
CA ILE A 179 17.18 28.72 1.51
C ILE A 179 18.67 28.92 1.29
N ALA A 180 19.14 28.60 0.09
CA ALA A 180 20.56 28.66 -0.24
C ALA A 180 21.13 30.08 -0.10
N ASP A 181 22.29 30.18 0.54
CA ASP A 181 23.07 31.41 0.70
C ASP A 181 24.39 31.43 -0.11
N ASP A 182 24.63 30.35 -0.87
CA ASP A 182 25.74 30.13 -1.78
C ASP A 182 27.13 30.18 -1.12
N GLU A 183 27.69 31.39 -0.96
CA GLU A 183 29.07 31.56 -0.50
C GLU A 183 29.18 31.74 1.01
N THR A 184 28.06 31.92 1.72
CA THR A 184 28.07 32.34 3.13
C THR A 184 28.27 31.15 4.05
N THR A 185 27.60 30.03 3.80
CA THR A 185 27.79 28.75 4.47
C THR A 185 28.03 27.66 3.42
N LYS A 186 29.24 27.06 3.42
CA LYS A 186 29.61 26.06 2.42
C LYS A 186 30.75 25.16 2.88
N VAL A 187 30.84 24.02 2.22
CA VAL A 187 31.96 23.08 2.30
C VAL A 187 32.76 23.07 1.00
N ARG A 188 34.05 22.73 1.08
CA ARG A 188 34.92 22.69 -0.09
C ARG A 188 35.99 21.60 0.01
N ASN A 189 36.23 20.94 -1.11
CA ASN A 189 37.43 20.15 -1.34
C ASN A 189 38.54 21.06 -1.88
N ASP A 190 39.61 21.19 -1.11
CA ASP A 190 40.81 22.01 -1.37
C ASP A 190 42.06 21.20 -1.64
N THR A 191 41.88 19.91 -1.94
CA THR A 191 43.01 19.02 -2.23
C THR A 191 43.42 19.07 -3.69
N ASP A 192 44.60 18.51 -3.97
CA ASP A 192 45.17 18.44 -5.31
C ASP A 192 44.28 17.65 -6.30
N TYR A 193 44.58 17.81 -7.59
CA TYR A 193 43.89 17.15 -8.70
C TYR A 193 43.70 15.63 -8.49
N ASN A 194 42.51 15.13 -8.85
CA ASN A 194 42.09 13.72 -8.78
C ASN A 194 41.88 13.14 -7.38
N ASN A 195 41.72 13.97 -6.35
CA ASN A 195 41.39 13.50 -5.01
C ASN A 195 39.93 13.82 -4.64
N PHE A 196 39.09 12.79 -4.54
CA PHE A 196 37.73 12.96 -4.03
C PHE A 196 37.75 12.97 -2.50
N GLN A 197 37.15 14.01 -1.94
CA GLN A 197 36.78 14.06 -0.54
C GLN A 197 35.26 13.95 -0.41
N ARG A 198 34.82 13.42 0.73
CA ARG A 198 33.41 13.18 1.03
C ARG A 198 33.16 13.41 2.50
N ASP A 199 32.03 14.05 2.75
CA ASP A 199 31.40 14.02 4.05
C ASP A 199 30.11 13.20 3.98
N LEU A 200 29.76 12.59 5.09
CA LEU A 200 28.47 11.93 5.31
C LEU A 200 27.83 12.62 6.50
N TYR A 201 26.66 13.20 6.29
CA TYR A 201 25.93 13.94 7.31
C TYR A 201 24.81 13.09 7.90
N GLY A 202 24.54 13.28 9.20
CA GLY A 202 23.33 12.76 9.81
C GLY A 202 22.13 13.64 9.47
N ILE A 203 20.98 13.00 9.33
CA ILE A 203 19.67 13.65 9.15
C ILE A 203 18.74 13.20 10.27
N GLU A 204 17.65 13.94 10.48
CA GLU A 204 16.59 13.48 11.37
C GLU A 204 15.92 12.20 10.86
N ASN A 205 15.31 11.46 11.78
CA ASN A 205 14.48 10.32 11.39
C ASN A 205 13.23 10.84 10.67
N SER A 206 12.84 10.13 9.61
CA SER A 206 11.55 10.36 8.95
C SER A 206 10.41 10.33 9.97
N SER A 207 9.53 11.32 9.88
CA SER A 207 8.26 11.33 10.61
C SER A 207 7.15 10.56 9.87
N GLY A 208 7.42 10.19 8.61
CA GLY A 208 6.54 9.40 7.76
C GLY A 208 6.43 7.93 8.20
N SER A 209 5.42 7.25 7.66
CA SER A 209 5.23 5.80 7.85
C SER A 209 4.84 5.16 6.52
N GLY A 210 5.19 3.89 6.35
CA GLY A 210 4.96 3.13 5.10
C GLY A 210 6.24 2.80 4.36
N THR A 211 6.11 2.41 3.10
CA THR A 211 7.25 2.06 2.24
C THR A 211 7.83 3.33 1.60
N ILE A 212 9.15 3.50 1.71
CA ILE A 212 9.88 4.52 0.96
C ILE A 212 10.04 4.04 -0.48
N ASN A 213 9.43 4.77 -1.41
CA ASN A 213 9.49 4.44 -2.85
C ASN A 213 10.79 4.92 -3.49
N SER A 214 11.25 6.13 -3.14
CA SER A 214 12.53 6.65 -3.58
C SER A 214 13.17 7.54 -2.52
N VAL A 215 14.49 7.70 -2.62
CA VAL A 215 15.26 8.70 -1.89
C VAL A 215 15.97 9.56 -2.90
N THR A 216 15.67 10.86 -2.90
CA THR A 216 16.41 11.85 -3.71
C THR A 216 17.31 12.68 -2.81
N ILE A 217 18.61 12.66 -3.09
CA ILE A 217 19.57 13.53 -2.41
C ILE A 217 19.86 14.71 -3.32
N TYR A 218 19.73 15.91 -2.76
CA TYR A 218 20.04 17.17 -3.41
C TYR A 218 21.36 17.72 -2.89
N ALA A 219 22.14 18.32 -3.78
CA ALA A 219 23.36 19.03 -3.44
C ALA A 219 23.47 20.30 -4.30
N ARG A 220 23.66 21.44 -3.66
CA ARG A 220 23.92 22.71 -4.34
C ARG A 220 25.42 22.93 -4.41
N VAL A 221 25.96 22.95 -5.62
CA VAL A 221 27.42 22.92 -5.84
C VAL A 221 27.80 23.79 -7.04
N ARG A 222 29.00 24.37 -6.99
CA ARG A 222 29.71 24.90 -8.15
C ARG A 222 31.13 24.34 -8.20
N GLN A 223 31.73 24.33 -9.38
CA GLN A 223 33.15 24.01 -9.53
C GLN A 223 34.03 25.09 -8.89
N GLY A 224 35.27 24.71 -8.60
CA GLY A 224 36.31 25.63 -8.17
C GLY A 224 36.85 26.50 -9.31
N ILE A 225 38.14 26.82 -9.25
CA ILE A 225 38.81 27.64 -10.28
C ILE A 225 39.15 26.79 -11.53
N ALA A 226 39.35 25.48 -11.35
CA ALA A 226 39.63 24.55 -12.42
C ALA A 226 38.34 24.11 -13.13
N ASN A 227 38.42 23.89 -14.45
CA ASN A 227 37.34 23.26 -15.20
C ASN A 227 37.45 21.74 -15.10
N GLY A 228 36.31 21.06 -15.06
CA GLY A 228 36.25 19.60 -15.11
C GLY A 228 36.10 18.92 -13.75
N ASP A 229 35.66 19.65 -12.73
CA ASP A 229 35.29 19.06 -11.44
C ASP A 229 34.03 18.19 -11.59
N PHE A 230 33.90 17.22 -10.69
CA PHE A 230 32.74 16.33 -10.60
C PHE A 230 32.20 16.30 -9.19
N LEU A 231 30.88 16.15 -9.08
CA LEU A 231 30.17 15.92 -7.83
C LEU A 231 29.85 14.43 -7.69
N LYS A 232 30.11 13.87 -6.52
CA LYS A 232 29.52 12.62 -6.08
C LYS A 232 28.39 12.89 -5.10
N ILE A 233 27.17 12.50 -5.46
CA ILE A 233 26.03 12.49 -4.53
C ILE A 233 25.99 11.10 -3.91
N VAL A 234 25.93 11.05 -2.58
CA VAL A 234 26.17 9.83 -1.80
C VAL A 234 25.03 9.57 -0.83
N LEU A 235 24.53 8.33 -0.83
CA LEU A 235 23.54 7.81 0.11
C LEU A 235 24.20 6.74 0.99
N LYS A 236 24.07 6.85 2.31
CA LYS A 236 24.41 5.77 3.24
C LYS A 236 23.15 5.26 3.93
N THR A 237 22.90 3.96 3.82
CA THR A 237 21.78 3.29 4.50
C THR A 237 22.16 1.85 4.80
N GLY A 238 21.70 1.30 5.93
CA GLY A 238 22.03 -0.07 6.36
C GLY A 238 23.54 -0.34 6.47
N GLY A 239 24.35 0.70 6.73
CA GLY A 239 25.81 0.62 6.75
C GLY A 239 26.50 0.57 5.38
N THR A 240 25.74 0.57 4.28
CA THR A 240 26.25 0.55 2.90
C THR A 240 26.22 1.94 2.29
N VAL A 241 27.24 2.28 1.50
CA VAL A 241 27.39 3.56 0.82
C VAL A 241 27.16 3.38 -0.69
N TYR A 242 26.31 4.23 -1.26
CA TYR A 242 25.96 4.28 -2.67
C TYR A 242 26.35 5.64 -3.25
N GLU A 243 26.92 5.69 -4.45
CA GLU A 243 27.39 6.93 -5.05
C GLU A 243 26.88 7.08 -6.49
N SER A 244 26.63 8.34 -6.87
CA SER A 244 26.48 8.74 -8.27
C SER A 244 27.59 9.70 -8.67
N THR A 245 27.70 10.06 -9.95
CA THR A 245 28.66 11.07 -10.42
C THR A 245 28.00 12.02 -11.40
N LYS A 246 28.24 13.32 -11.23
CA LYS A 246 27.69 14.40 -12.06
C LYS A 246 28.81 15.35 -12.46
N SER A 247 28.81 15.80 -13.71
CA SER A 247 29.62 16.96 -14.12
C SER A 247 29.01 18.24 -13.56
N ILE A 248 29.83 19.13 -13.02
CA ILE A 248 29.38 20.40 -12.41
C ILE A 248 29.83 21.63 -13.20
N THR A 249 29.24 22.79 -12.92
CA THR A 249 29.49 24.04 -13.66
C THR A 249 30.05 25.15 -12.76
N GLY A 250 30.51 26.24 -13.38
CA GLY A 250 31.04 27.46 -12.72
C GLY A 250 30.09 28.18 -11.78
N SER A 251 28.79 27.97 -11.93
CA SER A 251 27.75 28.64 -11.17
C SER A 251 27.13 27.69 -10.14
N TRP A 252 26.60 28.24 -9.05
CA TRP A 252 25.85 27.47 -8.06
C TRP A 252 24.58 26.89 -8.68
N VAL A 253 24.54 25.57 -8.77
CA VAL A 253 23.43 24.81 -9.37
C VAL A 253 23.00 23.71 -8.41
N ASN A 254 21.70 23.45 -8.35
CA ASN A 254 21.15 22.32 -7.62
C ASN A 254 21.28 21.07 -8.50
N TYR A 255 22.03 20.09 -8.01
CA TYR A 255 22.12 18.75 -8.56
C TYR A 255 21.35 17.79 -7.67
N SER A 256 20.87 16.70 -8.26
CA SER A 256 20.24 15.62 -7.51
C SER A 256 20.54 14.26 -8.10
N HIS A 257 20.37 13.24 -7.27
CA HIS A 257 20.28 11.86 -7.70
C HIS A 257 19.21 11.15 -6.90
N GLU A 258 18.37 10.40 -7.61
CA GLU A 258 17.29 9.60 -7.06
C GLU A 258 17.70 8.13 -7.06
N TRP A 259 17.45 7.47 -5.94
CA TRP A 259 17.50 6.03 -5.79
C TRP A 259 16.07 5.51 -5.62
N THR A 260 15.60 4.72 -6.59
CA THR A 260 14.21 4.19 -6.67
C THR A 260 14.05 2.77 -6.12
N SER A 261 15.12 2.18 -5.58
CA SER A 261 15.02 0.89 -4.92
C SER A 261 15.36 1.04 -3.44
N ASN A 262 14.64 0.29 -2.62
CA ASN A 262 14.77 0.25 -1.17
C ASN A 262 16.17 -0.33 -0.83
N HIS A 263 17.21 0.49 -0.93
CA HIS A 263 18.62 0.10 -0.80
C HIS A 263 19.06 -0.11 0.66
N GLY A 264 18.12 -0.36 1.57
CA GLY A 264 18.41 -0.68 2.95
C GLY A 264 17.12 -0.68 3.74
N GLY A 265 16.69 -1.87 4.16
CA GLY A 265 15.60 -2.02 5.11
C GLY A 265 15.93 -1.23 6.38
N GLY A 266 15.08 -0.25 6.68
CA GLY A 266 15.09 0.45 7.96
C GLY A 266 13.77 0.17 8.66
N SER A 267 13.83 -0.79 9.59
CA SER A 267 12.96 -0.86 10.77
C SER A 267 13.43 0.14 11.83
#